data_AF-A0A3B9BGQ9-F1
#
_entry.id   AF-A0A3B9BGQ9-F1
#
_cell.length_a   1.000
_cell.length_b   1.000
_cell.length_c   1.000
_cell.angle_alpha   90.00
_cell.angle_beta   90.00
_cell.angle_gamma   90.00
#
_symmetry.space_group_name_H-M   'P 1'
#
loop_
_entity.id
_entity.type
_entity.pdbx_description
1 polymer ?
#
loop_
_entity_poly.entity_id
_entity_poly.type
_entity_poly.pdbx_seq_one_letter_code
_entity_poly.pdbx_strand_id
1 'polypeptide(L)'
;MLRQDPVLYDAQLENCPYGAAAARQFDAQGFYFLPELFSAEEVAVLNREMQRIRTDKALRQREELVTEPGSEDCVRTVFDIHLFSTAFGAVANDSRILDFVRFILKDDLYLHQTRLNYKPGFRGREFYWHSDFETWHVEDGMP
;
A
#
# COMPACT_ATOMS: atom_id res chain seq x y z
N MET A 1 18.13 18.98 -7.05
CA MET A 1 17.59 19.77 -5.91
C MET A 1 17.61 18.88 -4.68
N LEU A 2 17.93 19.41 -3.51
CA LEU A 2 17.87 18.63 -2.26
C LEU A 2 16.41 18.57 -1.78
N ARG A 3 16.02 17.46 -1.16
CA ARG A 3 14.72 17.31 -0.48
C ARG A 3 14.54 18.45 0.54
N GLN A 4 13.36 19.07 0.57
CA GLN A 4 13.05 20.18 1.48
C GLN A 4 12.21 19.73 2.69
N ASP A 5 11.49 18.62 2.57
CA ASP A 5 10.63 18.09 3.63
C ASP A 5 11.33 17.04 4.50
N PRO A 6 11.02 16.94 5.80
CA PRO A 6 11.52 15.88 6.67
C PRO A 6 11.14 14.47 6.16
N VAL A 7 11.98 13.47 6.45
CA VAL A 7 11.60 12.05 6.28
C VAL A 7 10.75 11.58 7.46
N LEU A 8 11.17 11.94 8.67
CA LEU A 8 10.42 11.75 9.91
C LEU A 8 9.99 13.12 10.44
N TYR A 9 8.69 13.30 10.62
CA TYR A 9 8.12 14.50 11.21
C TYR A 9 8.16 14.47 12.75
N ASP A 10 8.28 13.29 13.36
CA ASP A 10 8.57 13.18 14.79
C ASP A 10 10.08 13.03 15.08
N ALA A 11 10.63 13.99 15.81
CA ALA A 11 12.04 14.02 16.20
C ALA A 11 12.35 13.07 17.38
N GLN A 12 11.32 12.62 18.11
CA GLN A 12 11.44 11.72 19.26
C GLN A 12 11.43 10.26 18.79
N LEU A 13 12.60 9.75 18.41
CA LEU A 13 12.75 8.41 17.83
C LEU A 13 12.28 7.28 18.77
N GLU A 14 12.27 7.53 20.07
CA GLU A 14 11.73 6.64 21.10
C GLU A 14 10.22 6.40 20.98
N ASN A 15 9.48 7.28 20.31
CA ASN A 15 8.04 7.12 20.07
C ASN A 15 7.73 6.11 18.96
N CYS A 16 8.75 5.68 18.21
CA CYS A 16 8.57 4.69 17.15
C CYS A 16 8.05 3.36 17.75
N PRO A 17 6.90 2.83 17.29
CA PRO A 17 6.34 1.57 17.81
C PRO A 17 7.26 0.36 17.56
N TYR A 18 8.18 0.48 16.60
CA TYR A 18 9.19 -0.54 16.27
C TYR A 18 10.60 -0.19 16.78
N GLY A 19 10.69 0.83 17.64
CA GLY A 19 11.92 1.28 18.30
C GLY A 19 12.76 2.26 17.48
N ALA A 20 13.64 2.98 18.17
CA ALA A 20 14.46 4.04 17.58
C ALA A 20 15.42 3.56 16.48
N ALA A 21 15.78 2.27 16.46
CA ALA A 21 16.58 1.69 15.39
C ALA A 21 15.79 1.62 14.07
N ALA A 22 14.51 1.24 14.12
CA ALA A 22 13.62 1.23 12.97
C ALA A 22 13.42 2.65 12.41
N ALA A 23 13.23 3.63 13.29
CA ALA A 23 13.12 5.03 12.89
C ALA A 23 14.39 5.52 12.15
N ARG A 24 15.58 5.27 12.71
CA ARG A 24 16.85 5.61 12.06
C ARG A 24 17.05 4.93 10.72
N GLN A 25 16.64 3.67 10.59
CA GLN A 25 16.71 2.96 9.31
C GLN A 25 15.80 3.61 8.27
N PHE A 26 14.55 3.90 8.63
CA PHE A 26 13.60 4.55 7.72
C PHE A 26 14.10 5.94 7.28
N ASP A 27 14.60 6.75 8.22
CA ASP A 27 15.18 8.08 7.93
C ASP A 27 16.35 8.01 6.94
N ALA A 28 17.25 7.04 7.14
CA ALA A 28 18.44 6.90 6.31
C ALA A 28 18.18 6.23 4.95
N GLN A 29 17.21 5.31 4.85
CA GLN A 29 17.02 4.44 3.69
C GLN A 29 15.74 4.74 2.89
N GLY A 30 14.79 5.46 3.48
CA GLY A 30 13.49 5.74 2.87
C GLY A 30 12.51 4.54 2.89
N PHE A 31 12.86 3.44 3.54
CA PHE A 31 11.98 2.28 3.73
C PHE A 31 12.31 1.50 5.00
N TYR A 32 11.35 0.72 5.50
CA TYR A 32 11.53 -0.21 6.61
C TYR A 32 10.76 -1.51 6.36
N PHE A 33 11.37 -2.65 6.68
CA PHE A 33 10.77 -3.97 6.47
C PHE A 33 10.29 -4.55 7.81
N LEU A 34 9.00 -4.87 7.88
CA LEU A 34 8.34 -5.50 9.03
C LEU A 34 8.13 -6.99 8.75
N PRO A 35 9.07 -7.88 9.13
CA PRO A 35 8.88 -9.31 8.97
C PRO A 35 7.75 -9.80 9.87
N GLU A 36 6.99 -10.79 9.39
CA GLU A 36 6.01 -11.52 10.19
C GLU A 36 4.95 -10.63 10.89
N LEU A 37 4.62 -9.50 10.27
CA LEU A 37 3.65 -8.54 10.81
C LEU A 37 2.25 -9.16 11.01
N PHE A 38 1.89 -10.08 10.11
CA PHE A 38 0.64 -10.82 10.12
C PHE A 38 0.90 -12.32 10.33
N SER A 39 0.01 -12.98 11.05
CA SER A 39 0.07 -14.43 11.27
C SER A 39 -0.20 -15.21 9.98
N ALA A 40 0.15 -16.50 9.98
CA ALA A 40 -0.14 -17.38 8.84
C ALA A 40 -1.64 -17.47 8.54
N GLU A 41 -2.49 -17.43 9.57
CA GLU A 41 -3.94 -17.44 9.45
C GLU A 41 -4.47 -16.15 8.82
N GLU A 42 -3.96 -14.99 9.25
CA GLU A 42 -4.30 -13.68 8.67
C GLU A 42 -3.90 -13.64 7.19
N VAL A 43 -2.68 -14.06 6.88
CA VAL A 43 -2.19 -14.17 5.49
C VAL A 43 -3.06 -15.13 4.67
N ALA A 44 -3.52 -16.24 5.24
CA ALA A 44 -4.41 -17.17 4.56
C ALA A 44 -5.79 -16.55 4.25
N VAL A 45 -6.32 -15.69 5.12
CA VAL A 45 -7.55 -14.92 4.86
C VAL A 45 -7.35 -13.97 3.68
N LEU A 46 -6.27 -13.19 3.69
CA LEU A 46 -5.95 -12.24 2.61
C LEU A 46 -5.79 -12.96 1.26
N ASN A 47 -5.08 -14.08 1.24
CA ASN A 47 -4.91 -14.89 0.03
C ASN A 47 -6.25 -15.41 -0.52
N ARG A 48 -7.17 -15.88 0.32
CA ARG A 48 -8.50 -16.31 -0.12
C ARG A 48 -9.29 -15.15 -0.71
N GLU A 49 -9.23 -13.98 -0.08
CA GLU A 49 -9.92 -12.79 -0.57
C GLU A 49 -9.37 -12.31 -1.92
N MET A 50 -8.04 -12.35 -2.10
CA MET A 50 -7.42 -12.11 -3.41
C MET A 50 -7.96 -13.07 -4.48
N GLN A 51 -8.05 -14.37 -4.18
CA GLN A 51 -8.59 -15.33 -5.15
C GLN A 51 -10.07 -15.10 -5.47
N ARG A 52 -10.87 -14.74 -4.47
CA ARG A 52 -12.27 -14.37 -4.65
C ARG A 52 -12.39 -13.17 -5.59
N ILE A 53 -11.71 -12.06 -5.28
CA ILE A 53 -11.75 -10.82 -6.09
C ILE A 53 -11.31 -11.09 -7.53
N ARG A 54 -10.26 -11.88 -7.73
CA ARG A 54 -9.76 -12.23 -9.08
C ARG A 54 -10.78 -13.01 -9.92
N THR A 55 -11.60 -13.85 -9.28
CA THR A 55 -12.53 -14.76 -9.99
C THR A 55 -13.97 -14.27 -10.01
N ASP A 56 -14.29 -13.26 -9.21
CA ASP A 56 -15.63 -12.66 -9.13
C ASP A 56 -15.96 -11.87 -10.39
N LYS A 57 -16.92 -12.35 -11.18
CA LYS A 57 -17.34 -11.70 -12.42
C LYS A 57 -18.12 -10.41 -12.18
N ALA A 58 -18.80 -10.28 -11.04
CA ALA A 58 -19.56 -9.07 -10.73
C ALA A 58 -18.61 -7.92 -10.39
N LEU A 59 -17.52 -8.19 -9.67
CA LEU A 59 -16.50 -7.19 -9.37
C LEU A 59 -15.75 -6.69 -10.62
N ARG A 60 -15.73 -7.44 -11.73
CA ARG A 60 -15.09 -7.00 -12.98
C ARG A 60 -15.80 -5.86 -13.69
N GLN A 61 -17.07 -5.61 -13.36
CA GLN A 61 -17.83 -4.51 -13.93
C GLN A 61 -17.58 -3.18 -13.19
N ARG A 62 -16.76 -3.20 -12.14
CA ARG A 62 -16.37 -2.02 -11.37
C ARG A 62 -15.31 -1.22 -12.11
N GLU A 63 -15.43 0.10 -12.06
CA GLU A 63 -14.44 1.03 -12.61
C GLU A 63 -13.09 0.92 -11.87
N GLU A 64 -13.16 0.53 -10.60
CA GLU A 64 -12.01 0.32 -9.73
C GLU A 64 -11.16 -0.90 -10.14
N LEU A 65 -11.67 -1.78 -11.02
CA LEU A 65 -10.98 -3.01 -11.42
C LEU A 65 -10.42 -2.87 -12.85
N VAL A 66 -9.10 -2.82 -12.94
CA VAL A 66 -8.36 -2.71 -14.21
C VAL A 66 -7.83 -4.09 -14.62
N THR A 67 -8.12 -4.48 -15.85
CA THR A 67 -7.62 -5.72 -16.47
C THR A 67 -6.40 -5.47 -17.36
N GLU A 68 -5.71 -6.53 -17.76
CA GLU A 68 -4.63 -6.41 -18.75
C GLU A 68 -5.20 -5.95 -20.11
N PRO A 69 -4.47 -5.09 -20.84
CA PRO A 69 -4.84 -4.73 -22.21
C PRO A 69 -4.98 -5.98 -23.09
N GLY A 70 -6.14 -6.15 -23.71
CA GLY A 70 -6.44 -7.29 -24.58
C GLY A 70 -6.88 -8.57 -23.85
N SER A 71 -7.11 -8.53 -22.53
CA SER A 71 -7.70 -9.66 -21.79
C SER A 71 -8.60 -9.19 -20.65
N GLU A 72 -9.92 -9.26 -20.87
CA GLU A 72 -10.95 -8.93 -19.86
C GLU A 72 -10.98 -9.93 -18.68
N ASP A 73 -10.40 -11.12 -18.85
CA ASP A 73 -10.35 -12.13 -17.80
C ASP A 73 -9.10 -12.04 -16.90
N CYS A 74 -8.12 -11.19 -17.25
CA CYS A 74 -6.89 -11.03 -16.49
C CYS A 74 -6.92 -9.76 -15.65
N VAL A 75 -7.43 -9.85 -14.42
CA VAL A 75 -7.36 -8.74 -13.44
C VAL A 75 -5.90 -8.38 -13.17
N ARG A 76 -5.56 -7.09 -13.32
CA ARG A 76 -4.21 -6.55 -13.11
C ARG A 76 -4.12 -5.74 -11.82
N THR A 77 -4.97 -4.74 -11.68
CA THR A 77 -4.97 -3.84 -10.52
C THR A 77 -6.39 -3.59 -10.06
N VAL A 78 -6.59 -3.58 -8.75
CA VAL A 78 -7.87 -3.23 -8.12
C VAL A 78 -7.62 -2.02 -7.22
N PHE A 79 -8.21 -0.90 -7.57
CA PHE A 79 -8.19 0.34 -6.79
C PHE A 79 -9.28 0.32 -5.71
N ASP A 80 -9.14 1.20 -4.71
CA ASP A 80 -10.12 1.44 -3.64
C ASP A 80 -10.69 0.19 -2.98
N ILE A 81 -9.87 -0.85 -2.93
CA ILE A 81 -10.23 -2.19 -2.45
C ILE A 81 -10.72 -2.18 -1.01
N HIS A 82 -10.25 -1.23 -0.20
CA HIS A 82 -10.68 -1.04 1.18
C HIS A 82 -12.18 -0.67 1.29
N LEU A 83 -12.80 -0.11 0.24
CA LEU A 83 -14.22 0.27 0.24
C LEU A 83 -15.17 -0.92 0.09
N PHE A 84 -14.71 -2.03 -0.50
CA PHE A 84 -15.57 -3.18 -0.82
C PHE A 84 -15.00 -4.54 -0.43
N SER A 85 -13.80 -4.60 0.15
CA SER A 85 -13.24 -5.81 0.76
C SER A 85 -13.04 -5.58 2.25
N THR A 86 -13.80 -6.29 3.08
CA THR A 86 -13.65 -6.23 4.55
C THR A 86 -12.24 -6.63 4.99
N ALA A 87 -11.62 -7.62 4.34
CA ALA A 87 -10.29 -8.08 4.72
C ALA A 87 -9.21 -7.04 4.42
N PHE A 88 -9.24 -6.42 3.24
CA PHE A 88 -8.29 -5.34 2.90
C PHE A 88 -8.63 -4.02 3.57
N GLY A 89 -9.91 -3.75 3.87
CA GLY A 89 -10.32 -2.65 4.74
C GLY A 89 -9.76 -2.79 6.15
N ALA A 90 -9.74 -4.02 6.70
CA ALA A 90 -9.10 -4.28 8.00
C ALA A 90 -7.59 -4.03 7.96
N VAL A 91 -6.89 -4.48 6.90
CA VAL A 91 -5.44 -4.19 6.73
C VAL A 91 -5.18 -2.70 6.63
N ALA A 92 -5.98 -1.96 5.86
CA ALA A 92 -5.81 -0.52 5.69
C ALA A 92 -6.05 0.28 6.98
N ASN A 93 -6.76 -0.30 7.95
CA ASN A 93 -7.05 0.29 9.26
C ASN A 93 -6.27 -0.37 10.41
N ASP A 94 -5.30 -1.24 10.11
CA ASP A 94 -4.60 -2.01 11.12
C ASP A 94 -3.62 -1.12 11.91
N SER A 95 -3.72 -1.13 13.24
CA SER A 95 -2.88 -0.29 14.11
C SER A 95 -1.40 -0.63 13.98
N ARG A 96 -1.04 -1.88 13.68
CA ARG A 96 0.36 -2.27 13.43
C ARG A 96 0.96 -1.46 12.28
N ILE A 97 0.17 -1.10 11.28
CA ILE A 97 0.61 -0.27 10.16
C ILE A 97 0.44 1.21 10.51
N LEU A 98 -0.77 1.60 10.93
CA LEU A 98 -1.13 3.00 11.12
C LEU A 98 -0.31 3.68 12.22
N ASP A 99 0.04 2.99 13.30
CA ASP A 99 0.81 3.63 14.39
C ASP A 99 2.23 3.98 13.93
N PHE A 100 2.81 3.20 13.02
CA PHE A 100 4.11 3.54 12.44
C PHE A 100 4.02 4.68 11.42
N VAL A 101 2.97 4.69 10.59
CA VAL A 101 2.72 5.80 9.65
C VAL A 101 2.43 7.10 10.41
N ARG A 102 1.65 7.06 11.49
CA ARG A 102 1.38 8.20 12.38
C ARG A 102 2.66 8.72 13.02
N PHE A 103 3.56 7.82 13.44
CA PHE A 103 4.88 8.22 13.93
C PHE A 103 5.71 8.93 12.84
N ILE A 104 5.74 8.39 11.62
CA ILE A 104 6.51 8.96 10.51
C ILE A 104 5.98 10.35 10.13
N LEU A 105 4.67 10.50 9.98
CA LEU A 105 4.04 11.73 9.46
C LEU A 105 3.65 12.73 10.55
N LYS A 106 3.52 12.28 11.81
CA LYS A 106 3.11 13.09 12.96
C LYS A 106 1.82 13.88 12.72
N ASP A 107 0.85 13.22 12.10
CA ASP A 107 -0.44 13.83 11.75
C ASP A 107 -1.55 12.78 11.76
N ASP A 108 -2.79 13.25 11.67
CA ASP A 108 -3.95 12.45 11.36
C ASP A 108 -3.86 11.92 9.92
N LEU A 109 -4.32 10.68 9.73
CA LEU A 109 -4.12 9.94 8.49
C LEU A 109 -5.43 9.72 7.75
N TYR A 110 -5.34 9.74 6.42
CA TYR A 110 -6.36 9.19 5.54
C TYR A 110 -5.68 8.38 4.42
N LEU A 111 -6.44 7.52 3.76
CA LEU A 111 -5.96 6.76 2.62
C LEU A 111 -6.05 7.63 1.37
N HIS A 112 -4.90 8.08 0.86
CA HIS A 112 -4.85 8.76 -0.43
C HIS A 112 -5.21 7.81 -1.58
N GLN A 113 -4.69 6.59 -1.56
CA GLN A 113 -5.00 5.57 -2.56
C GLN A 113 -4.74 4.16 -2.03
N THR A 114 -5.48 3.17 -2.53
CA THR A 114 -5.18 1.75 -2.28
C THR A 114 -5.16 0.99 -3.61
N ARG A 115 -4.25 0.00 -3.72
CA ARG A 115 -4.13 -0.86 -4.90
C ARG A 115 -3.83 -2.30 -4.49
N LEU A 116 -4.57 -3.26 -5.06
CA LEU A 116 -4.18 -4.66 -5.09
C LEU A 116 -3.67 -5.01 -6.48
N ASN A 117 -2.39 -5.34 -6.60
CA ASN A 117 -1.74 -5.64 -7.88
C ASN A 117 -1.51 -7.14 -8.05
N TYR A 118 -2.05 -7.72 -9.11
CA TYR A 118 -1.75 -9.07 -9.55
C TYR A 118 -0.63 -9.05 -10.59
N LYS A 119 0.44 -9.80 -10.32
CA LYS A 119 1.50 -10.06 -11.29
C LYS A 119 1.52 -11.55 -11.63
N PRO A 120 0.72 -12.01 -12.60
CA PRO A 120 0.71 -13.41 -12.98
C PRO A 120 2.07 -13.83 -13.56
N GLY A 121 2.51 -15.04 -13.18
CA GLY A 121 3.73 -15.64 -13.75
C GLY A 121 3.67 -15.65 -15.28
N PHE A 122 4.80 -15.33 -15.92
CA PHE A 122 5.00 -15.32 -17.37
C PHE A 122 4.20 -14.26 -18.17
N ARG A 123 3.33 -13.46 -17.53
CA ARG A 123 2.49 -12.46 -18.23
C ARG A 123 2.52 -11.07 -17.61
N GLY A 124 2.92 -10.94 -16.35
CA GLY A 124 3.02 -9.64 -15.68
C GLY A 124 4.08 -8.77 -16.33
N ARG A 125 3.68 -7.58 -16.80
CA ARG A 125 4.62 -6.56 -17.27
C ARG A 125 5.37 -5.93 -16.09
N GLU A 126 6.55 -5.42 -16.37
CA GLU A 126 7.37 -4.65 -15.45
C GLU A 126 6.71 -3.33 -15.03
N PHE A 127 7.11 -2.83 -13.86
CA PHE A 127 6.92 -1.42 -13.50
C PHE A 127 8.29 -0.75 -13.62
N TYR A 128 8.39 0.25 -14.49
CA TYR A 128 9.60 1.05 -14.62
C TYR A 128 9.85 1.86 -13.34
N TRP A 129 11.10 2.26 -13.13
CA TRP A 129 11.45 3.15 -12.03
C TRP A 129 10.66 4.45 -12.09
N HIS A 130 10.03 4.82 -10.98
CA HIS A 130 9.30 6.07 -10.80
C HIS A 130 9.35 6.50 -9.33
N SER A 131 8.97 7.75 -9.07
CA SER A 131 8.69 8.25 -7.73
C SER A 131 7.19 8.53 -7.65
N ASP A 132 6.50 7.90 -6.70
CA ASP A 132 5.06 8.12 -6.55
C ASP A 132 4.73 9.60 -6.27
N PHE A 133 5.55 10.27 -5.45
CA PHE A 133 5.35 11.69 -5.12
C PHE A 133 5.44 12.61 -6.34
N GLU A 134 6.26 12.28 -7.34
CA GLU A 134 6.33 13.11 -8.56
C GLU A 134 4.99 13.12 -9.29
N THR A 135 4.38 11.96 -9.48
CA THR A 135 3.07 11.83 -10.12
C THR A 135 1.98 12.43 -9.23
N TRP A 136 2.00 12.16 -7.92
CA TRP A 136 1.02 12.75 -6.99
C TRP A 136 1.08 14.28 -6.96
N HIS A 137 2.27 14.87 -7.00
CA HIS A 137 2.43 16.33 -7.00
C HIS A 137 1.96 16.96 -8.31
N VAL A 138 2.40 16.39 -9.45
CA VAL A 138 2.15 16.96 -10.77
C VAL A 138 0.72 16.72 -11.25
N GLU A 139 0.16 15.55 -11.01
CA GLU A 139 -1.15 15.14 -11.54
C GLU A 139 -2.28 15.30 -10.53
N ASP A 140 -2.03 15.00 -9.24
CA ASP A 140 -3.07 15.00 -8.19
C ASP A 140 -3.05 16.27 -7.32
N GLY A 141 -2.01 17.10 -7.44
CA GLY A 141 -1.85 18.33 -6.67
C GLY A 141 -1.51 18.10 -5.20
N MET A 142 -0.91 16.96 -4.87
CA MET A 142 -0.38 16.71 -3.52
C MET A 142 0.74 17.71 -3.19
N PRO A 143 0.69 18.38 -2.03
CA PRO A 143 1.62 19.44 -1.66
C PRO A 143 3.05 18.93 -1.48
#